data_AF-A0A7X3HQB7-F1
#
_entry.id   AF-A0A7X3HQB7-F1
#
_cell.length_a   1.000
_cell.length_b   1.000
_cell.length_c   1.000
_cell.angle_alpha   90.00
_cell.angle_beta   90.00
_cell.angle_gamma   90.00
#
_symmetry.space_group_name_H-M   'P 1'
#
loop_
_entity.id
_entity.type
_entity.pdbx_description
1 polymer ?
#
loop_
_entity_poly.entity_id
_entity_poly.type
_entity_poly.pdbx_seq_one_letter_code
_entity_poly.pdbx_strand_id
1 'polypeptide(L)'
;MTPYDDNEREYPEPETVLAIRGAIATGQTGGPMGPPGHWLNEFWQIGAALRDHAEILHGFQTTARQDLLDTTSHYLGAEMALIEQPNHPN
;
A
#
# COMPACT_ATOMS: atom_id res chain seq x y z
N MET A 1 -15.21 -9.62 -48.94
CA MET A 1 -14.54 -9.51 -47.63
C MET A 1 -15.50 -8.78 -46.72
N THR A 2 -16.20 -9.52 -45.86
CA THR A 2 -17.02 -8.94 -44.80
C THR A 2 -16.10 -8.37 -43.72
N PRO A 3 -16.41 -7.20 -43.14
CA PRO A 3 -15.66 -6.72 -41.98
C PRO A 3 -15.90 -7.73 -40.86
N TYR A 4 -14.81 -8.23 -40.26
CA TYR A 4 -14.90 -9.06 -39.05
C TYR A 4 -15.60 -8.24 -37.97
N ASP A 5 -16.69 -8.77 -37.43
CA ASP A 5 -17.37 -8.21 -36.28
C ASP A 5 -16.49 -8.45 -35.05
N ASP A 6 -15.82 -7.40 -34.57
CA ASP A 6 -14.88 -7.44 -33.44
C ASP A 6 -15.58 -7.78 -32.10
N ASN A 7 -16.93 -7.84 -32.09
CA ASN A 7 -17.74 -8.12 -30.90
C ASN A 7 -17.83 -9.61 -30.51
N GLU A 8 -17.27 -10.53 -31.29
CA GLU A 8 -17.28 -11.97 -30.97
C GLU A 8 -15.98 -12.50 -30.34
N ARG A 9 -14.99 -11.63 -30.11
CA ARG A 9 -13.73 -12.04 -29.45
C ARG A 9 -13.93 -12.23 -27.94
N GLU A 10 -13.75 -13.47 -27.49
CA GLU A 10 -13.85 -13.86 -26.08
C GLU A 10 -12.79 -13.21 -25.18
N TYR A 11 -11.67 -12.74 -25.76
CA TYR A 11 -10.59 -12.07 -25.04
C TYR A 11 -10.12 -10.79 -25.75
N PRO A 12 -9.79 -9.74 -25.00
CA PRO A 12 -9.23 -8.52 -25.56
C PRO A 12 -7.85 -8.77 -26.16
N GLU A 13 -7.47 -7.93 -27.13
CA GLU A 13 -6.15 -8.01 -27.75
C GLU A 13 -5.03 -7.91 -26.70
N PRO A 14 -3.90 -8.62 -26.89
CA PRO A 14 -2.76 -8.60 -25.97
C PRO A 14 -2.28 -7.18 -25.63
N GLU A 15 -2.30 -6.28 -26.60
CA GLU A 15 -1.93 -4.87 -26.46
C GLU A 15 -2.87 -4.14 -25.50
N THR A 16 -4.16 -4.44 -25.55
CA THR A 16 -5.17 -3.91 -24.63
C THR A 16 -4.90 -4.38 -23.21
N VAL A 17 -4.57 -5.67 -23.04
CA VAL A 17 -4.20 -6.23 -21.72
C VAL A 17 -2.93 -5.56 -21.19
N LEU A 18 -1.92 -5.37 -22.05
CA LEU A 18 -0.67 -4.69 -21.68
C LEU A 18 -0.90 -3.22 -21.30
N ALA A 19 -1.75 -2.50 -22.05
CA ALA A 19 -2.10 -1.12 -21.74
C ALA A 19 -2.83 -1.01 -20.39
N ILE A 20 -3.77 -1.91 -20.10
CA ILE A 20 -4.45 -2.00 -18.79
C ILE A 20 -3.44 -2.24 -17.67
N ARG A 21 -2.56 -3.24 -17.84
CA ARG A 21 -1.53 -3.55 -16.84
C ARG A 21 -0.58 -2.38 -16.62
N GLY A 22 -0.18 -1.70 -17.70
CA GLY A 22 0.66 -0.51 -17.65
C GLY A 22 -0.01 0.64 -16.90
N ALA A 23 -1.30 0.87 -17.14
CA ALA A 23 -2.06 1.91 -16.44
C ALA A 23 -2.14 1.63 -14.93
N ILE A 24 -2.44 0.39 -14.52
CA ILE A 24 -2.47 -0.01 -13.11
C ILE A 24 -1.10 0.17 -12.47
N ALA A 25 -0.04 -0.34 -13.10
CA ALA A 25 1.31 -0.24 -12.58
C ALA A 25 1.75 1.22 -12.41
N THR A 26 1.41 2.08 -13.39
CA THR A 26 1.69 3.52 -13.33
C THR A 26 0.96 4.18 -12.15
N GLY A 27 -0.31 3.84 -11.92
CA GLY A 27 -1.08 4.33 -10.77
C GLY A 27 -0.48 3.89 -9.44
N GLN A 28 -0.06 2.63 -9.32
CA GLN A 28 0.58 2.09 -8.10
C GLN A 28 1.87 2.82 -7.74
N THR A 29 2.66 3.22 -8.74
CA THR A 29 3.90 3.98 -8.51
C THR A 29 3.68 5.48 -8.35
N GLY A 30 2.44 5.97 -8.48
CA GLY A 30 2.13 7.40 -8.47
C GLY A 30 2.60 8.17 -9.70
N GLY A 31 2.73 7.49 -10.83
CA GLY A 31 3.07 8.10 -12.11
C GLY A 31 1.92 8.97 -12.67
N PRO A 32 2.20 9.76 -13.72
CA PRO A 32 1.21 10.68 -14.27
C PRO A 32 -0.01 9.94 -14.84
N MET A 33 -1.20 10.49 -14.59
CA MET A 33 -2.44 10.03 -15.22
C MET A 33 -2.48 10.47 -16.69
N GLY A 34 -3.17 9.70 -17.53
CA GLY A 34 -3.41 10.06 -18.92
C GLY A 34 -4.34 11.27 -19.09
N PRO A 35 -4.61 11.69 -20.35
CA PRO A 35 -5.51 12.78 -20.64
C PRO A 35 -6.91 12.58 -20.03
N PRO A 36 -7.61 13.65 -19.61
CA PRO A 36 -8.97 13.55 -19.09
C PRO A 36 -9.91 12.82 -20.06
N GLY A 37 -10.74 11.91 -19.53
CA GLY A 37 -11.69 11.12 -20.32
C GLY A 37 -11.08 9.91 -21.05
N HIS A 38 -9.77 9.68 -20.95
CA HIS A 38 -9.16 8.48 -21.53
C HIS A 38 -9.53 7.23 -20.69
N TRP A 39 -10.02 6.18 -21.34
CA TRP A 39 -10.55 4.98 -20.67
C TRP A 39 -9.53 4.27 -19.77
N LEU A 40 -8.24 4.33 -20.09
CA LEU A 40 -7.18 3.77 -19.23
C LEU A 40 -7.06 4.44 -17.85
N ASN A 41 -7.63 5.63 -17.66
CA ASN A 41 -7.59 6.33 -16.37
C ASN A 41 -8.36 5.56 -15.29
N GLU A 42 -9.40 4.82 -15.65
CA GLU A 42 -10.13 3.95 -14.72
C GLU A 42 -9.19 2.90 -14.11
N PHE A 43 -8.31 2.33 -14.93
CA PHE A 43 -7.32 1.35 -14.47
C PHE A 43 -6.16 1.99 -13.70
N TRP A 44 -5.77 3.21 -14.07
CA TRP A 44 -4.82 3.99 -13.29
C TRP A 44 -5.35 4.27 -11.87
N GLN A 45 -6.64 4.60 -11.72
CA GLN A 45 -7.27 4.84 -10.42
C GLN A 45 -7.27 3.60 -9.53
N ILE A 46 -7.45 2.39 -10.09
CA ILE A 46 -7.28 1.13 -9.35
C ILE A 46 -5.87 1.04 -8.77
N GLY A 47 -4.86 1.35 -9.59
CA GLY A 47 -3.47 1.35 -9.14
C GLY A 47 -3.20 2.36 -8.02
N ALA A 48 -3.70 3.58 -8.18
CA ALA A 48 -3.57 4.64 -7.17
C ALA A 48 -4.24 4.24 -5.84
N ALA A 49 -5.45 3.68 -5.87
CA ALA A 49 -6.13 3.22 -4.66
C ALA A 49 -5.35 2.10 -3.95
N LEU A 50 -4.70 1.19 -4.69
CA LEU A 50 -3.86 0.15 -4.11
C LEU A 50 -2.64 0.73 -3.39
N ARG A 51 -2.01 1.77 -3.95
CA ARG A 51 -0.91 2.49 -3.29
C ARG A 51 -1.40 3.14 -2.00
N ASP A 52 -2.50 3.87 -2.05
CA ASP A 52 -3.03 4.60 -0.90
C ASP A 52 -3.39 3.64 0.25
N HIS A 53 -3.94 2.46 -0.06
CA HIS A 53 -4.17 1.40 0.94
C HIS A 53 -2.88 0.82 1.53
N ALA A 54 -1.84 0.64 0.71
CA ALA A 54 -0.55 0.15 1.18
C ALA A 54 0.11 1.14 2.14
N GLU A 55 -0.03 2.45 1.90
CA GLU A 55 0.44 3.50 2.80
C GLU A 55 -0.26 3.47 4.17
N ILE A 56 -1.58 3.25 4.20
CA ILE A 56 -2.34 3.13 5.46
C ILE A 56 -1.84 1.93 6.29
N LEU A 57 -1.62 0.78 5.66
CA LEU A 57 -1.10 -0.41 6.34
C LEU A 57 0.32 -0.20 6.86
N HIS A 58 1.18 0.48 6.09
CA HIS A 58 2.53 0.79 6.52
C HIS A 58 2.55 1.76 7.71
N GLY A 59 1.68 2.78 7.69
CA GLY A 59 1.50 3.71 8.80
C GLY A 59 1.06 2.99 10.08
N PHE A 60 0.08 2.10 9.99
CA PHE A 60 -0.36 1.29 11.12
C PHE A 60 0.77 0.43 11.71
N GLN A 61 1.51 -0.28 10.85
CA GLN A 61 2.64 -1.12 11.29
C GLN A 61 3.72 -0.31 11.99
N THR A 62 3.99 0.90 11.51
CA THR A 62 4.97 1.81 12.10
C THR A 62 4.54 2.27 13.48
N THR A 63 3.29 2.72 13.63
CA THR A 63 2.73 3.13 14.94
C THR A 63 2.73 1.97 15.93
N ALA A 64 2.23 0.80 15.53
CA ALA A 64 2.19 -0.37 16.40
C ALA A 64 3.60 -0.81 16.86
N ARG A 65 4.60 -0.67 15.97
CA ARG A 65 6.00 -0.93 16.30
C ARG A 65 6.52 0.08 17.32
N GLN A 66 6.22 1.36 17.14
CA GLN A 66 6.62 2.42 18.07
C GLN A 66 6.05 2.16 19.47
N ASP A 67 4.74 1.90 19.55
CA ASP A 67 4.04 1.61 20.81
C ASP A 67 4.63 0.40 21.54
N LEU A 68 4.99 -0.66 20.80
CA LEU A 68 5.62 -1.84 21.37
C LEU A 68 7.02 -1.52 21.93
N LEU A 69 7.82 -0.75 21.20
CA LEU A 69 9.16 -0.34 21.65
C LEU A 69 9.09 0.58 22.88
N ASP A 70 8.15 1.53 22.89
CA ASP A 70 7.94 2.45 24.01
C ASP A 70 7.48 1.70 25.26
N THR A 71 6.51 0.79 25.09
CA THR A 71 6.02 -0.07 26.17
C THR A 71 7.14 -0.95 26.74
N THR A 72 7.94 -1.57 25.87
CA THR A 72 9.07 -2.42 26.29
C THR A 72 10.12 -1.60 27.02
N SER A 73 10.44 -0.40 26.52
CA SER A 73 11.38 0.52 27.17
C SER A 73 10.89 0.96 28.54
N HIS A 74 9.58 1.21 28.69
CA HIS A 74 8.98 1.52 29.98
C HIS A 74 9.08 0.35 30.96
N TYR A 75 8.81 -0.88 30.53
CA TYR A 75 8.96 -2.06 31.40
C TYR A 75 10.42 -2.26 31.83
N LEU A 76 11.37 -2.18 30.90
CA LEU A 76 12.80 -2.33 31.21
C LEU A 76 13.32 -1.21 32.12
N GLY A 77 12.88 0.04 31.90
CA GLY A 77 13.23 1.17 32.76
C GLY A 77 12.62 1.09 34.16
N ALA A 78 11.38 0.59 34.26
CA ALA A 78 10.72 0.35 35.54
C ALA A 78 11.40 -0.79 36.33
N GLU A 79 11.88 -1.83 35.66
CA GLU A 79 12.65 -2.91 36.28
C GLU A 79 14.00 -2.41 36.81
N MET A 80 14.70 -1.53 36.08
CA MET A 80 15.94 -0.90 36.56
C MET A 80 15.71 0.01 37.78
N ALA A 81 14.61 0.77 37.82
CA ALA A 81 14.25 1.61 38.97
C ALA A 81 13.85 0.80 40.21
N LEU A 82 13.36 -0.43 40.04
CA LEU A 82 13.01 -1.34 41.14
C LEU A 82 14.26 -1.96 41.79
N ILE A 83 15.33 -2.18 41.00
CA ILE A 83 16.60 -2.76 41.48
C ILE A 83 17.42 -1.73 42.27
N GLU A 84 17.22 -0.43 42.02
CA GLU A 84 17.92 0.67 42.72
C GLU A 84 17.29 1.09 44.05
N GLN A 85 16.17 0.51 44.51
CA GLN A 85 15.70 0.74 45.88
C GLN A 85 16.65 0.04 46.87
N PRO A 86 17.44 0.78 47.68
CA PRO A 86 18.35 0.16 48.61
C PRO A 86 17.52 -0.45 49.75
N ASN A 87 17.76 -1.73 50.03
CA ASN A 87 17.40 -2.38 51.28
C ASN A 87 17.68 -1.42 52.44
N HIS A 88 16.64 -0.84 53.04
CA HIS A 88 16.74 -0.19 54.34
C HIS A 88 16.73 -1.31 55.40
N PRO A 89 17.84 -1.56 56.11
CA PRO A 89 17.80 -2.43 57.28
C PRO A 89 17.17 -1.66 58.45
N ASN A 90 16.37 -2.40 59.24
CA ASN A 90 15.73 -1.96 60.49
C ASN A 90 16.73 -1.40 61.52
#